data_AF-A0A6I4ST12-F1
#
_entry.id   AF-A0A6I4ST12-F1
#
_cell.length_a   1.000
_cell.length_b   1.000
_cell.length_c   1.000
_cell.angle_alpha   90.00
_cell.angle_beta   90.00
_cell.angle_gamma   90.00
#
_symmetry.space_group_name_H-M   'P 1'
#
loop_
_entity.id
_entity.type
_entity.pdbx_description
1 polymer ?
#
loop_
_entity_poly.entity_id
_entity_poly.type
_entity_poly.pdbx_seq_one_letter_code
_entity_poly.pdbx_strand_id
1 'polypeptide(L)'
;MSVRQSLFEPSGGNALGDSANWIVGTMLGSVATGLCVLAVAFVGLMLLTGRLEWRQGVRVIGGCFIIFGAPVIAAGLMGLGQSQNAPVVAMPPQSQDLGPREELPQSDYNPYGGASLRDDRE
;
A
#
# COMPACT_ATOMS: atom_id res chain seq x y z
N MET A 1 3.44 -41.43 -12.36
CA MET A 1 2.97 -40.48 -13.40
C MET A 1 3.26 -39.08 -12.91
N SER A 2 4.35 -38.46 -13.37
CA SER A 2 4.72 -37.09 -12.98
C SER A 2 3.89 -36.13 -13.80
N VAL A 3 2.94 -35.42 -13.17
CA VAL A 3 2.24 -34.31 -13.81
C VAL A 3 3.28 -33.22 -14.07
N ARG A 4 3.54 -32.91 -15.34
CA ARG A 4 4.34 -31.75 -15.72
C ARG A 4 3.51 -30.52 -15.35
N GLN A 5 3.98 -29.75 -14.38
CA GLN A 5 3.41 -28.43 -14.12
C GLN A 5 3.55 -27.61 -15.41
N SER A 6 2.42 -27.23 -15.99
CA SER A 6 2.39 -26.43 -17.20
C SER A 6 3.01 -25.08 -16.88
N LEU A 7 4.09 -24.71 -17.59
CA LEU A 7 4.73 -23.37 -17.51
C LEU A 7 3.76 -22.23 -17.88
N PHE A 8 2.57 -22.58 -18.38
CA PHE A 8 1.50 -21.67 -18.79
C PHE A 8 0.31 -21.68 -17.82
N GLU A 9 0.35 -22.45 -16.73
CA GLU A 9 -0.67 -22.34 -15.68
C GLU A 9 -0.39 -21.04 -14.92
N PRO A 10 -1.26 -20.02 -14.99
CA PRO A 10 -1.05 -18.80 -14.23
C PRO A 10 -1.20 -19.15 -12.75
N SER A 11 -0.08 -19.31 -12.06
CA SER A 11 -0.01 -19.63 -10.65
C SER A 11 -0.42 -18.44 -9.79
N GLY A 12 -1.65 -17.92 -9.95
CA GLY A 12 -2.24 -16.82 -9.16
C GLY A 12 -1.38 -15.55 -9.02
N GLY A 13 -0.30 -15.44 -9.78
CA GLY A 13 0.82 -14.54 -9.54
C GLY A 13 0.91 -13.53 -10.66
N ASN A 14 0.90 -12.27 -10.27
CA ASN A 14 0.86 -11.13 -11.19
C ASN A 14 2.21 -11.01 -11.93
N ALA A 15 2.42 -11.78 -12.99
CA ALA A 15 3.66 -11.74 -13.79
C ALA A 15 3.99 -10.33 -14.29
N LEU A 16 2.97 -9.52 -14.58
CA LEU A 16 3.13 -8.11 -14.93
C LEU A 16 3.67 -7.27 -13.75
N GLY A 17 3.23 -7.58 -12.53
CA GLY A 17 3.72 -6.95 -11.30
C GLY A 17 5.17 -7.31 -11.00
N ASP A 18 5.56 -8.57 -11.16
CA ASP A 18 6.96 -9.00 -11.00
C ASP A 18 7.87 -8.37 -12.05
N SER A 19 7.41 -8.31 -13.31
CA SER A 19 8.13 -7.65 -14.39
C SER A 19 8.31 -6.15 -14.10
N ALA A 20 7.24 -5.48 -13.67
CA ALA A 20 7.29 -4.07 -13.30
C ALA A 20 8.23 -3.83 -12.11
N ASN A 21 8.20 -4.69 -11.10
CA ASN A 21 9.08 -4.59 -9.95
C ASN A 21 10.56 -4.77 -10.33
N TRP A 22 10.87 -5.64 -11.29
CA TRP A 22 12.24 -5.75 -11.83
C TRP A 22 12.69 -4.49 -12.56
N ILE A 23 11.81 -3.89 -13.38
CA ILE A 23 12.12 -2.62 -14.08
C ILE A 23 12.34 -1.50 -13.06
N VAL A 24 11.50 -1.41 -12.03
CA VAL A 24 11.66 -0.43 -10.96
C VAL A 24 12.96 -0.69 -10.20
N GLY A 25 13.27 -1.95 -9.84
CA GLY A 25 14.50 -2.31 -9.15
C GLY A 25 15.77 -1.96 -9.94
N THR A 26 15.75 -2.14 -11.26
CA THR A 26 16.88 -1.75 -12.12
C THR A 26 16.98 -0.23 -12.31
N MET A 27 15.86 0.47 -12.48
CA MET A 27 15.85 1.94 -12.57
C MET A 27 16.31 2.61 -11.27
N LEU A 28 15.85 2.13 -10.12
CA LEU A 28 16.16 2.69 -8.81
C LEU A 28 17.55 2.28 -8.30
N GLY A 29 18.05 1.12 -8.74
CA GLY A 29 19.35 0.59 -8.34
C GLY A 29 20.49 1.01 -9.28
N SER A 30 20.78 0.18 -10.28
CA SER A 30 21.97 0.30 -11.11
C SER A 30 21.94 1.51 -12.04
N VAL A 31 20.80 1.82 -12.65
CA VAL A 31 20.66 2.97 -13.57
C VAL A 31 20.82 4.28 -12.81
N ALA A 32 20.18 4.41 -11.65
CA ALA A 32 20.31 5.57 -10.77
C ALA A 32 21.78 5.81 -10.38
N THR A 33 22.48 4.76 -9.94
CA THR A 33 23.90 4.87 -9.61
C THR A 33 24.75 5.26 -10.82
N GLY A 34 24.48 4.70 -12.00
CA GLY A 34 25.20 5.01 -13.23
C GLY A 34 25.04 6.47 -13.65
N LEU A 35 23.83 7.02 -13.58
CA LEU A 35 23.58 8.44 -13.85
C LEU A 35 24.27 9.36 -12.85
N CYS A 36 24.33 9.00 -11.56
CA CYS A 36 25.07 9.79 -10.59
C CYS A 36 26.58 9.78 -10.88
N VAL A 37 27.16 8.64 -11.25
CA VAL A 37 28.57 8.56 -11.67
C VAL A 37 28.82 9.37 -12.93
N LEU A 38 27.94 9.32 -13.93
CA LEU A 38 28.02 10.16 -15.13
C LEU A 38 28.01 11.65 -14.77
N ALA A 39 27.10 12.08 -13.90
CA ALA A 39 27.03 13.47 -13.44
C ALA A 39 28.34 13.91 -12.77
N VAL A 40 28.92 13.08 -11.89
CA VAL A 40 30.22 13.34 -11.25
C VAL A 40 31.35 13.39 -12.29
N ALA A 41 31.33 12.52 -13.29
CA ALA A 41 32.31 12.52 -14.37
C ALA A 41 32.23 13.81 -15.20
N PHE A 42 31.02 14.27 -15.55
CA PHE A 42 30.81 15.55 -16.24
C PHE A 42 31.28 16.75 -15.40
N VAL A 43 31.10 16.73 -14.08
CA VAL A 43 31.66 17.75 -13.17
C VAL A 43 33.18 17.74 -13.18
N GLY A 44 33.80 16.56 -13.09
CA GLY A 44 35.25 16.42 -13.17
C GLY A 44 35.80 16.93 -14.51
N LEU A 45 35.10 16.65 -15.60
CA LEU A 45 35.43 17.13 -16.95
C LEU A 45 35.30 18.66 -17.03
N MET A 46 34.22 19.23 -16.48
CA MET A 46 34.01 20.68 -16.38
C MET A 46 35.07 21.38 -15.53
N LEU A 47 35.50 20.76 -14.43
CA LEU A 47 36.59 21.28 -13.58
C LEU A 47 37.95 21.22 -14.30
N LEU A 48 38.20 20.18 -15.09
CA LEU A 48 39.40 20.06 -15.93
C LEU A 48 39.42 21.09 -17.08
N THR A 49 38.25 21.60 -17.49
CA THR A 49 38.15 22.64 -18.53
C THR A 49 38.70 24.01 -18.06
N GLY A 50 39.14 24.13 -16.81
CA GLY A 50 40.05 25.19 -16.35
C GLY A 50 39.44 26.59 -16.19
N ARG A 51 38.15 26.77 -16.47
CA ARG A 51 37.44 28.06 -16.37
C ARG A 51 36.10 28.02 -15.61
N LEU A 52 35.78 26.92 -14.92
CA LEU A 52 34.48 26.79 -14.24
C LEU A 52 34.55 27.15 -12.74
N GLU A 53 33.53 27.89 -12.31
CA GLU A 53 33.34 28.33 -10.94
C GLU A 53 33.13 27.11 -10.04
N TRP A 54 33.93 26.96 -8.97
CA TRP A 54 33.82 25.83 -8.03
C TRP A 54 32.37 25.62 -7.50
N ARG A 55 31.60 26.71 -7.48
CA ARG A 55 30.18 26.79 -7.13
C ARG A 55 29.29 25.87 -7.98
N GLN A 56 29.60 25.66 -9.26
CA GLN A 56 28.87 24.74 -10.12
C GLN A 56 29.14 23.28 -9.75
N GLY A 57 30.39 22.93 -9.42
CA GLY A 57 30.73 21.60 -8.92
C GLY A 57 30.00 21.27 -7.62
N VAL A 58 29.99 22.19 -6.66
CA VAL A 58 29.30 22.02 -5.37
C VAL A 58 27.80 21.79 -5.55
N ARG A 59 27.14 22.55 -6.44
CA ARG A 59 25.70 22.40 -6.70
C ARG A 59 25.36 21.02 -7.26
N VAL A 60 26.18 20.48 -8.16
CA VAL A 60 25.94 19.14 -8.74
C VAL A 60 26.21 18.03 -7.73
N ILE A 61 27.30 18.13 -6.96
CA ILE A 61 27.62 17.16 -5.90
C ILE A 61 26.51 17.14 -4.83
N GLY A 62 26.05 18.33 -4.40
CA GLY A 62 24.92 18.45 -3.49
C GLY A 62 23.62 17.86 -4.05
N GLY A 63 23.35 18.06 -5.35
CA GLY A 63 22.21 17.45 -6.04
C GLY A 63 22.25 15.92 -6.05
N CYS A 64 23.40 15.30 -6.37
CA CYS A 64 23.55 13.84 -6.31
C CYS A 64 23.31 13.31 -4.89
N PHE A 65 23.82 14.02 -3.88
CA PHE A 65 23.66 13.63 -2.48
C PHE A 65 22.18 13.66 -2.03
N ILE A 66 21.41 14.64 -2.49
CA ILE A 66 19.98 14.74 -2.18
C ILE A 66 19.20 13.61 -2.87
N ILE A 67 19.43 13.35 -4.16
CA ILE A 67 18.73 12.30 -4.90
C ILE A 67 18.99 10.91 -4.29
N PHE A 68 20.24 10.61 -3.92
CA PHE A 68 20.61 9.31 -3.37
C PHE A 68 20.34 9.19 -1.86
N GLY A 69 20.44 10.29 -1.12
CA GLY A 69 20.22 10.32 0.33
C GLY A 69 18.75 10.37 0.74
N ALA A 70 17.89 10.99 -0.07
CA ALA A 70 16.47 11.15 0.27
C ALA A 70 15.73 9.82 0.57
N PRO A 71 15.90 8.73 -0.20
CA PRO A 71 15.26 7.45 0.11
C PRO A 71 15.72 6.86 1.44
N VAL A 72 17.01 6.98 1.79
CA VAL A 72 17.56 6.49 3.06
C VAL A 72 16.98 7.26 4.24
N ILE A 73 16.86 8.59 4.10
CA ILE A 73 16.25 9.46 5.11
C ILE A 73 14.76 9.13 5.26
N ALA A 74 14.03 8.98 4.15
CA ALA A 74 12.62 8.64 4.15
C ALA A 74 12.37 7.25 4.77
N ALA A 75 13.21 6.26 4.46
CA ALA A 75 13.14 4.93 5.07
C ALA A 75 13.41 4.98 6.58
N GLY A 76 14.38 5.77 7.03
CA GLY A 76 14.65 5.98 8.46
C GLY A 76 13.46 6.60 9.19
N LEU A 77 12.83 7.63 8.60
CA LEU A 77 11.66 8.29 9.17
C LEU A 77 10.42 7.37 9.16
N MET A 78 10.17 6.65 8.06
CA MET A 78 9.05 5.69 7.97
C MET A 78 9.21 4.52 8.93
N GLY A 79 10.44 4.04 9.15
CA GLY A 79 10.70 2.99 10.14
C GLY A 79 10.33 3.41 11.57
N LEU A 80 10.56 4.68 11.92
CA LEU A 80 10.12 5.25 13.19
C LEU A 80 8.58 5.45 13.24
N GLY A 81 7.96 5.83 12.12
CA GLY A 81 6.52 6.05 12.02
C GLY A 81 5.67 4.78 11.92
N GLN A 82 6.18 3.70 11.34
CA GLN A 82 5.45 2.43 11.12
C GLN A 82 5.04 1.77 12.43
N SER A 83 5.79 1.99 13.51
CA SER A 83 5.46 1.51 14.86
C SER A 83 4.10 2.03 15.36
N GLN A 84 3.57 3.11 14.78
CA GLN A 84 2.30 3.72 15.18
C GLN A 84 1.09 3.12 14.46
N ASN A 85 1.29 2.42 13.34
CA ASN A 85 0.20 1.83 12.56
C ASN A 85 -0.01 0.36 12.97
N ALA A 86 -0.44 0.16 14.21
CA ALA A 86 -0.86 -1.16 14.67
C ALA A 86 -2.11 -1.57 13.90
N PRO A 87 -2.16 -2.78 13.31
CA PRO A 87 -3.38 -3.28 12.70
C PRO A 87 -4.45 -3.29 13.78
N VAL A 88 -5.55 -2.56 13.53
CA VAL A 88 -6.77 -2.69 14.33
C VAL A 88 -7.20 -4.13 14.17
N VAL A 89 -6.88 -4.96 15.16
CA VAL A 89 -7.33 -6.35 15.22
C VAL A 89 -8.84 -6.26 15.22
N ALA A 90 -9.46 -6.62 14.09
CA ALA A 90 -10.89 -6.79 14.00
C ALA A 90 -11.24 -7.92 14.97
N MET A 91 -11.69 -7.55 16.16
CA MET A 91 -12.29 -8.50 17.10
C MET A 91 -13.40 -9.21 16.32
N PRO A 92 -13.37 -10.55 16.21
CA PRO A 92 -14.46 -11.26 15.55
C PRO A 92 -15.76 -10.87 16.26
N PRO A 93 -16.86 -10.61 15.52
CA PRO A 93 -18.15 -10.35 16.16
C PRO A 93 -18.44 -11.53 17.08
N GLN A 94 -18.57 -11.27 18.37
CA GLN A 94 -19.00 -12.30 19.31
C GLN A 94 -20.42 -12.67 18.93
N SER A 95 -20.58 -13.74 18.15
CA SER A 95 -21.85 -14.39 17.94
C SER A 95 -22.31 -14.89 19.30
N GLN A 96 -23.11 -14.07 19.99
CA GLN A 96 -23.87 -14.52 21.14
C GLN A 96 -24.80 -15.60 20.61
N ASP A 97 -24.45 -16.86 20.87
CA ASP A 97 -25.32 -17.99 20.66
C ASP A 97 -26.45 -17.90 21.69
N LEU A 98 -27.40 -17.00 21.39
CA LEU A 98 -28.67 -16.94 22.07
C LEU A 98 -29.38 -18.22 21.66
N GLY A 99 -29.41 -19.21 22.56
CA GLY A 99 -30.10 -20.48 22.36
C GLY A 99 -31.56 -20.32 21.94
N PRO A 100 -32.30 -21.42 21.71
CA PRO A 100 -33.68 -21.39 21.25
C PRO A 100 -34.47 -20.36 22.06
N ARG A 101 -34.91 -19.31 21.37
CA ARG A 101 -35.56 -18.15 21.99
C ARG A 101 -36.77 -18.69 22.75
N GLU A 102 -36.83 -18.47 24.06
CA GLU A 102 -38.06 -18.79 24.81
C GLU A 102 -39.23 -18.07 24.13
N GLU A 103 -40.26 -18.84 23.83
CA GLU A 103 -41.43 -18.34 23.14
C GLU A 103 -42.03 -17.22 23.98
N LEU A 104 -41.96 -16.00 23.45
CA LEU A 104 -42.47 -14.82 24.15
C LEU A 104 -43.94 -15.07 24.49
N PRO A 105 -44.39 -14.83 25.74
CA PRO A 105 -45.78 -15.04 26.11
C PRO A 105 -46.69 -14.22 25.20
N GLN A 106 -47.69 -14.88 24.62
CA GLN A 106 -48.58 -14.28 23.63
C GLN A 106 -49.28 -13.04 24.24
N SER A 107 -48.98 -11.87 23.68
CA SER A 107 -49.50 -10.60 24.15
C SER A 107 -51.00 -10.49 23.84
N ASP A 108 -51.82 -10.46 24.89
CA ASP A 108 -53.29 -10.32 24.81
C ASP A 108 -53.75 -8.89 24.45
N TYR A 109 -52.80 -7.98 24.25
CA TYR A 109 -53.05 -6.58 23.92
C TYR A 109 -52.83 -6.34 22.42
N ASN A 110 -53.91 -6.36 21.65
CA ASN A 110 -53.93 -5.89 20.27
C ASN A 110 -54.64 -4.53 20.15
N PRO A 111 -53.89 -3.41 20.22
CA PRO A 111 -54.46 -2.05 20.18
C PRO A 111 -55.06 -1.67 18.81
N TYR A 112 -54.87 -2.50 17.78
CA TYR A 112 -55.47 -2.30 16.45
C TYR A 112 -56.69 -3.20 16.19
N GLY A 113 -57.18 -3.94 17.21
CA GLY A 113 -58.36 -4.80 17.09
C GLY A 113 -59.68 -4.06 16.79
N GLY A 114 -59.72 -2.74 16.93
CA GLY A 114 -60.86 -1.91 16.54
C GLY A 114 -60.94 -1.59 15.04
N ALA A 115 -59.87 -1.84 14.27
CA ALA A 115 -59.82 -1.54 12.84
C ALA A 115 -60.26 -2.71 11.94
N SER A 116 -60.37 -3.93 12.49
CA SER A 116 -60.85 -5.12 11.77
C SER A 116 -62.37 -5.30 11.82
N LEU A 117 -63.08 -4.47 12.58
CA LEU A 117 -64.54 -4.46 12.59
C LEU A 117 -64.99 -3.51 11.49
N ARG A 118 -65.52 -4.08 10.40
CA ARG A 118 -66.27 -3.32 9.41
C ARG A 118 -67.54 -2.84 10.13
N ASP A 119 -67.69 -1.55 10.34
CA ASP A 119 -68.89 -0.97 10.95
C ASP A 119 -70.02 -1.06 9.90
N ASP A 120 -70.76 -2.16 9.91
CA ASP A 120 -71.94 -2.43 9.07
C ASP A 120 -73.24 -2.12 9.82
N ARG A 121 -73.31 -0.95 10.46
CA ARG A 121 -74.57 -0.40 10.97
C ARG A 121 -75.24 0.42 9.89
N GLU A 122 -76.34 -0.10 9.36
CA GLU A 122 -77.34 0.59 8.53
C GLU A 122 -78.26 1.49 9.37
#